data_AF-A0A6A3CJP1-F1
#
_entry.id   AF-A0A6A3CJP1-F1
#
_cell.length_a   1.000
_cell.length_b   1.000
_cell.length_c   1.000
_cell.angle_alpha   90.00
_cell.angle_beta   90.00
_cell.angle_gamma   90.00
#
_symmetry.space_group_name_H-M   'P 1'
#
loop_
_entity.id
_entity.type
_entity.pdbx_description
1 polymer ?
#
loop_
_entity_poly.entity_id
_entity_poly.type
_entity_poly.pdbx_seq_one_letter_code
_entity_poly.pdbx_strand_id
1 'polypeptide(L)'
;MAYSRLYFTAPFRTLPPPPSLPKSPRFPLLVPRTSHSLTHKTLAFSTGIRGASGSRRSCWRAMAEKGKGKVEVFDSEEDLSVSLGKYTADLADKFSKEKGSFTVVLSGGSLIKSLRKLVEPPYIDAVDWSTWHVFWVDERVVPKDHDDSNYKLAFDGFLSKVPVLPGKVYAINDALPAEGAADDYETCLKHLVKSDVISVSAATGFPKFDLILLGMGPDGHVASLFPGHPLVKENEKWVTFIKDSPKPPPERITFTFPVIKSSANIAFVVCGAGKAGPVHAALGNGQNSDPLPVQMVSPEGELVWFLDKDAASKL
;
A
#
# COMPACT_ATOMS: atom_id res chain seq x y z
N MET A 1 24.13 37.59 -52.57
CA MET A 1 22.84 37.18 -53.16
C MET A 1 21.80 37.21 -52.06
N ALA A 2 20.85 38.13 -52.16
CA ALA A 2 19.74 38.31 -51.23
C ALA A 2 18.57 37.42 -51.65
N TYR A 3 17.89 36.78 -50.69
CA TYR A 3 16.55 36.26 -50.92
C TYR A 3 15.62 36.63 -49.76
N SER A 4 14.48 37.18 -50.17
CA SER A 4 13.50 37.94 -49.40
C SER A 4 12.49 37.05 -48.67
N ARG A 5 12.01 37.58 -47.55
CA ARG A 5 10.78 37.20 -46.84
C ARG A 5 9.56 37.21 -47.75
N LEU A 6 8.66 36.24 -47.57
CA LEU A 6 7.24 36.34 -47.91
C LEU A 6 6.42 35.81 -46.72
N TYR A 7 5.72 36.72 -46.05
CA TYR A 7 4.70 36.41 -45.05
C TYR A 7 3.36 36.29 -45.76
N PHE A 8 2.68 35.15 -45.63
CA PHE A 8 1.27 35.01 -46.01
C PHE A 8 0.41 35.14 -44.74
N THR A 9 -0.35 36.22 -44.68
CA THR A 9 -1.42 36.46 -43.68
C THR A 9 -2.70 35.78 -44.15
N ALA A 10 -3.17 34.76 -43.42
CA ALA A 10 -4.50 34.19 -43.60
C ALA A 10 -5.54 34.98 -42.76
N PRO A 11 -6.75 35.24 -43.28
CA PRO A 11 -7.77 35.96 -42.52
C PRO A 11 -8.43 35.07 -41.46
N PHE A 12 -8.56 35.61 -40.25
CA PHE A 12 -9.35 35.04 -39.15
C PHE A 12 -10.82 34.93 -39.57
N ARG A 13 -11.35 33.70 -39.65
CA ARG A 13 -12.79 33.45 -39.66
C ARG A 13 -13.27 33.35 -38.20
N THR A 14 -14.15 34.27 -37.82
CA THR A 14 -14.88 34.24 -36.54
C THR A 14 -15.91 33.11 -36.54
N LEU A 15 -15.85 32.21 -35.57
CA LEU A 15 -16.89 31.21 -35.33
C LEU A 15 -18.11 31.87 -34.67
N PRO A 16 -19.35 31.46 -35.02
CA PRO A 16 -20.56 31.97 -34.37
C PRO A 16 -20.67 31.46 -32.92
N PRO A 17 -21.31 32.22 -32.01
CA PRO A 17 -21.47 31.82 -30.61
C PRO A 17 -22.44 30.64 -30.48
N PRO A 18 -22.29 29.82 -29.41
CA PRO A 18 -23.17 28.68 -29.17
C PRO A 18 -24.60 29.12 -28.78
N PRO A 19 -25.62 28.30 -29.06
CA PRO A 19 -27.01 28.63 -28.74
C PRO A 19 -27.26 28.61 -27.21
N SER A 20 -28.07 29.57 -26.75
CA SER A 20 -28.47 29.71 -25.35
C SER A 20 -29.38 28.56 -24.88
N LEU A 21 -29.07 27.98 -23.71
CA LEU A 21 -29.89 26.96 -23.04
C LEU A 21 -31.30 27.50 -22.68
N PRO A 22 -32.35 26.65 -22.77
CA PRO A 22 -33.70 27.06 -22.39
C PRO A 22 -33.84 27.26 -20.88
N LYS A 23 -34.56 28.31 -20.49
CA LYS A 23 -34.86 28.67 -19.10
C LYS A 23 -35.73 27.58 -18.45
N SER A 24 -35.29 27.06 -17.30
CA SER A 24 -36.06 26.14 -16.47
C SER A 24 -37.28 26.84 -15.85
N PRO A 25 -38.44 26.15 -15.67
CA PRO A 25 -39.59 26.73 -15.01
C PRO A 25 -39.33 26.90 -13.50
N ARG A 26 -39.68 28.08 -12.97
CA ARG A 26 -39.72 28.35 -11.53
C ARG A 26 -40.88 27.57 -10.90
N PHE A 27 -40.59 26.71 -9.93
CA PHE A 27 -41.58 26.18 -8.99
C PHE A 27 -41.57 27.01 -7.68
N PRO A 28 -42.73 27.33 -7.10
CA PRO A 28 -42.80 28.13 -5.89
C PRO A 28 -42.40 27.34 -4.64
N LEU A 29 -41.66 28.02 -3.77
CA LEU A 29 -41.30 27.59 -2.41
C LEU A 29 -42.57 27.28 -1.60
N LEU A 30 -42.69 26.02 -1.16
CA LEU A 30 -43.61 25.63 -0.10
C LEU A 30 -42.78 25.21 1.12
N VAL A 31 -42.90 25.99 2.19
CA VAL A 31 -42.33 25.67 3.50
C VAL A 31 -43.37 24.86 4.29
N PRO A 32 -42.99 23.72 4.89
CA PRO A 32 -43.66 23.25 6.08
C PRO A 32 -42.72 23.34 7.29
N ARG A 33 -43.19 24.09 8.30
CA ARG A 33 -42.75 23.97 9.69
C ARG A 33 -43.17 22.60 10.22
N THR A 34 -42.24 21.84 10.78
CA THR A 34 -42.50 21.00 11.96
C THR A 34 -41.22 20.84 12.77
N SER A 35 -41.31 21.28 14.02
CA SER A 35 -40.35 21.06 15.10
C SER A 35 -40.35 19.61 15.54
N HIS A 36 -39.21 18.93 15.50
CA HIS A 36 -38.95 17.79 16.39
C HIS A 36 -37.52 17.84 16.93
N SER A 37 -37.45 17.96 18.25
CA SER A 37 -36.30 17.75 19.10
C SER A 37 -35.74 16.35 18.88
N LEU A 38 -34.47 16.24 18.48
CA LEU A 38 -33.71 15.00 18.54
C LEU A 38 -32.62 15.17 19.60
N THR A 39 -32.87 14.51 20.72
CA THR A 39 -31.97 14.35 21.83
C THR A 39 -30.70 13.63 21.39
N HIS A 40 -29.53 14.23 21.66
CA HIS A 40 -28.25 13.54 21.60
C HIS A 40 -28.25 12.37 22.59
N LYS A 41 -28.35 11.14 22.08
CA LYS A 41 -28.00 9.95 22.84
C LYS A 41 -26.51 9.68 22.67
N THR A 42 -25.73 10.07 23.67
CA THR A 42 -24.38 9.58 23.92
C THR A 42 -24.46 8.09 24.16
N LEU A 43 -23.95 7.26 23.24
CA LEU A 43 -23.83 5.82 23.46
C LEU A 43 -22.49 5.55 24.15
N ALA A 44 -22.54 5.35 25.47
CA ALA A 44 -21.46 4.77 26.22
C ALA A 44 -21.37 3.26 25.87
N PHE A 45 -20.24 2.81 25.36
CA PHE A 45 -19.97 1.39 25.18
C PHE A 45 -19.79 0.72 26.55
N SER A 46 -20.81 0.01 27.02
CA SER A 46 -20.66 -0.94 28.12
C SER A 46 -20.09 -2.25 27.57
N THR A 47 -18.92 -2.63 28.07
CA THR A 47 -18.32 -3.95 27.90
C THR A 47 -19.26 -5.05 28.38
N GLY A 48 -19.68 -5.95 27.48
CA GLY A 48 -20.53 -7.07 27.88
C GLY A 48 -21.01 -7.94 26.73
N ILE A 49 -20.10 -8.59 25.99
CA ILE A 49 -20.45 -9.78 25.21
C ILE A 49 -19.98 -11.00 25.99
N ARG A 50 -20.92 -11.69 26.64
CA ARG A 50 -20.74 -13.06 27.13
C ARG A 50 -21.17 -14.03 26.04
N GLY A 51 -20.27 -14.96 25.73
CA GLY A 51 -20.62 -16.32 25.32
C GLY A 51 -20.90 -16.56 23.84
N ALA A 52 -19.85 -16.61 23.03
CA ALA A 52 -19.80 -17.51 21.89
C ALA A 52 -18.55 -18.40 22.04
N SER A 53 -18.74 -19.71 21.89
CA SER A 53 -17.77 -20.77 22.12
C SER A 53 -16.41 -20.49 21.47
N GLY A 54 -15.36 -20.46 22.29
CA GLY A 54 -13.99 -20.25 21.83
C GLY A 54 -13.48 -21.39 20.97
N SER A 55 -13.36 -21.14 19.67
CA SER A 55 -12.28 -21.73 18.90
C SER A 55 -10.98 -21.18 19.47
N ARG A 56 -10.15 -22.03 20.08
CA ARG A 56 -8.78 -21.65 20.44
C ARG A 56 -8.09 -21.31 19.14
N ARG A 57 -7.88 -20.02 18.85
CA ARG A 57 -7.03 -19.59 17.74
C ARG A 57 -5.66 -20.21 17.95
N SER A 58 -5.29 -21.15 17.10
CA SER A 58 -3.94 -21.74 17.12
C SER A 58 -3.00 -20.76 16.43
N CYS A 59 -2.60 -19.74 17.20
CA CYS A 59 -1.44 -18.93 16.90
C CYS A 59 -0.48 -19.13 18.05
N TRP A 60 0.77 -19.43 17.73
CA TRP A 60 1.86 -19.38 18.68
C TRP A 60 2.83 -18.28 18.28
N ARG A 61 3.44 -17.67 19.30
CA ARG A 61 4.43 -16.63 19.11
C ARG A 61 5.80 -17.27 19.15
N ALA A 62 6.55 -17.15 18.06
CA ALA A 62 7.98 -17.42 18.10
C ALA A 62 8.68 -16.20 18.71
N MET A 63 9.65 -16.43 19.60
CA MET A 63 10.52 -15.35 20.04
C MET A 63 11.54 -15.07 18.93
N ALA A 64 11.35 -13.97 18.21
CA ALA A 64 12.40 -13.41 17.38
C ALA A 64 13.39 -12.63 18.26
N GLU A 65 14.68 -12.68 17.92
CA GLU A 65 15.71 -11.93 18.64
C GLU A 65 15.47 -10.42 18.55
N LYS A 66 16.10 -9.69 19.46
CA LYS A 66 16.04 -8.22 19.54
C LYS A 66 16.43 -7.61 18.17
N GLY A 67 15.48 -6.93 17.53
CA GLY A 67 15.67 -6.31 16.21
C GLY A 67 15.05 -7.06 15.02
N LYS A 68 14.58 -8.31 15.19
CA LYS A 68 13.96 -9.11 14.11
C LYS A 68 12.43 -9.02 14.05
N GLY A 69 11.83 -8.18 14.89
CA GLY A 69 10.38 -7.96 14.95
C GLY A 69 9.63 -9.02 15.76
N LYS A 70 8.31 -8.92 15.77
CA LYS A 70 7.39 -9.88 16.39
C LYS A 70 7.00 -10.94 15.37
N VAL A 71 6.98 -12.22 15.75
CA VAL A 71 6.63 -13.32 14.84
C VAL A 71 5.33 -13.98 15.30
N GLU A 72 4.33 -14.00 14.41
CA GLU A 72 3.05 -14.68 14.58
C GLU A 72 2.95 -15.81 13.54
N VAL A 73 2.89 -17.05 14.03
CA VAL A 73 2.71 -18.24 13.19
C VAL A 73 1.28 -18.73 13.33
N PHE A 74 0.62 -18.95 12.18
CA PHE A 74 -0.78 -19.34 12.09
C PHE A 74 -0.93 -20.72 11.49
N ASP A 75 -1.90 -21.47 12.01
CA ASP A 75 -2.24 -22.81 11.54
C ASP A 75 -2.82 -22.84 10.12
N SER A 76 -3.46 -21.74 9.69
CA SER A 76 -4.13 -21.63 8.41
C SER A 76 -3.98 -20.23 7.82
N GLU A 77 -4.08 -20.12 6.49
CA GLU A 77 -4.16 -18.83 5.79
C GLU A 77 -5.38 -18.01 6.24
N GLU A 78 -6.44 -18.68 6.71
CA GLU A 78 -7.64 -18.03 7.22
C GLU A 78 -7.39 -17.31 8.54
N ASP A 79 -6.77 -17.98 9.52
CA ASP A 79 -6.42 -17.37 10.80
C ASP A 79 -5.43 -16.21 10.61
N LEU A 80 -4.48 -16.38 9.71
CA LEU A 80 -3.54 -15.32 9.31
C LEU A 80 -4.30 -14.12 8.76
N SER A 81 -5.22 -14.33 7.82
CA SER A 81 -5.97 -13.24 7.17
C SER A 81 -6.88 -12.51 8.17
N VAL A 82 -7.46 -13.22 9.13
CA VAL A 82 -8.22 -12.62 10.23
C VAL A 82 -7.34 -11.74 11.10
N SER A 83 -6.14 -12.21 11.47
CA SER A 83 -5.20 -11.43 12.29
C SER A 83 -4.66 -10.21 11.53
N LEU A 84 -4.27 -10.39 10.27
CA LEU A 84 -3.78 -9.32 9.40
C LEU A 84 -4.84 -8.25 9.15
N GLY A 85 -6.09 -8.66 8.88
CA GLY A 85 -7.21 -7.73 8.72
C GLY A 85 -7.44 -6.90 9.99
N LYS A 86 -7.42 -7.55 11.17
CA LYS A 86 -7.51 -6.84 12.44
C LYS A 86 -6.36 -5.83 12.62
N TYR A 87 -5.12 -6.29 12.42
CA TYR A 87 -3.92 -5.45 12.58
C TYR A 87 -3.97 -4.22 11.67
N THR A 88 -4.34 -4.42 10.40
CA THR A 88 -4.44 -3.33 9.42
C THR A 88 -5.56 -2.36 9.79
N ALA A 89 -6.73 -2.84 10.22
CA ALA A 89 -7.84 -2.00 10.64
C ALA A 89 -7.53 -1.20 11.91
N ASP A 90 -6.86 -1.81 12.90
CA ASP A 90 -6.43 -1.13 14.12
C ASP A 90 -5.44 0.02 13.81
N LEU A 91 -4.48 -0.22 12.92
CA LEU A 91 -3.54 0.83 12.47
C LEU A 91 -4.25 1.92 11.67
N ALA A 92 -5.19 1.54 10.79
CA ALA A 92 -5.99 2.50 10.05
C ALA A 92 -6.77 3.43 10.99
N ASP A 93 -7.46 2.88 11.99
CA ASP A 93 -8.20 3.64 13.00
C ASP A 93 -7.28 4.58 13.80
N LYS A 94 -6.13 4.06 14.25
CA LYS A 94 -5.13 4.83 14.98
C LYS A 94 -4.67 6.06 14.19
N PHE A 95 -4.13 5.86 12.98
CA PHE A 95 -3.56 6.95 12.19
C PHE A 95 -4.63 7.90 11.65
N SER A 96 -5.83 7.40 11.35
CA SER A 96 -6.97 8.24 11.02
C SER A 96 -7.31 9.22 12.16
N LYS A 97 -7.27 8.77 13.41
CA LYS A 97 -7.51 9.62 14.58
C LYS A 97 -6.36 10.58 14.90
N GLU A 98 -5.12 10.13 14.72
CA GLU A 98 -3.93 10.92 15.06
C GLU A 98 -3.66 12.03 14.04
N LYS A 99 -3.88 11.78 12.74
CA LYS A 99 -3.50 12.72 11.67
C LYS A 99 -4.51 12.87 10.53
N GLY A 100 -5.69 12.26 10.61
CA GLY A 100 -6.73 12.36 9.58
C GLY A 100 -6.41 11.62 8.27
N SER A 101 -5.36 10.81 8.23
CA SER A 101 -4.95 10.02 7.07
C SER A 101 -4.31 8.71 7.50
N PHE A 102 -4.44 7.68 6.66
CA PHE A 102 -3.76 6.40 6.81
C PHE A 102 -3.07 6.02 5.50
N THR A 103 -1.75 6.02 5.50
CA THR A 103 -0.90 5.72 4.34
C THR A 103 -0.46 4.25 4.38
N VAL A 104 -1.00 3.44 3.47
CA VAL A 104 -0.71 2.01 3.36
C VAL A 104 -0.05 1.70 2.03
N VAL A 105 1.06 0.96 2.09
CA VAL A 105 1.83 0.53 0.92
C VAL A 105 1.66 -0.97 0.75
N LEU A 106 1.28 -1.40 -0.46
CA LEU A 106 1.03 -2.78 -0.80
C LEU A 106 2.18 -3.37 -1.62
N SER A 107 2.50 -4.63 -1.33
CA SER A 107 3.22 -5.50 -2.26
C SER A 107 2.23 -6.39 -3.03
N GLY A 108 2.67 -6.95 -4.16
CA GLY A 108 1.88 -7.90 -4.92
C GLY A 108 1.89 -9.32 -4.36
N GLY A 109 1.62 -10.29 -5.23
CA GLY A 109 1.66 -11.71 -4.90
C GLY A 109 0.52 -12.18 -3.98
N SER A 110 0.75 -13.25 -3.21
CA SER A 110 -0.28 -13.87 -2.37
C SER A 110 -0.78 -12.97 -1.23
N LEU A 111 -0.02 -11.93 -0.86
CA LEU A 111 -0.37 -10.97 0.20
C LEU A 111 -1.75 -10.35 -0.01
N ILE A 112 -2.10 -10.01 -1.25
CA ILE A 112 -3.40 -9.40 -1.56
C ILE A 112 -4.57 -10.31 -1.16
N LYS A 113 -4.43 -11.63 -1.29
CA LYS A 113 -5.47 -12.59 -0.87
C LYS A 113 -5.67 -12.61 0.64
N SER A 114 -4.63 -12.28 1.41
CA SER A 114 -4.70 -12.22 2.87
C SER A 114 -5.46 -10.99 3.37
N LEU A 115 -5.67 -9.98 2.53
CA LEU A 115 -6.48 -8.79 2.86
C LEU A 115 -7.98 -9.00 2.73
N ARG A 116 -8.43 -10.16 2.24
CA ARG A 116 -9.86 -10.47 2.04
C ARG A 116 -10.74 -10.20 3.26
N LYS A 117 -10.20 -10.32 4.47
CA LYS A 117 -10.97 -10.09 5.69
C LYS A 117 -11.35 -8.62 5.91
N LEU A 118 -10.60 -7.68 5.35
CA LEU A 118 -10.95 -6.27 5.41
C LEU A 118 -12.21 -5.92 4.60
N VAL A 119 -12.59 -6.75 3.63
CA VAL A 119 -13.78 -6.53 2.79
C VAL A 119 -15.05 -7.17 3.38
N GLU A 120 -14.93 -7.84 4.53
CA GLU A 120 -16.03 -8.49 5.25
C GLU A 120 -16.40 -7.67 6.51
N PRO A 121 -17.65 -7.79 7.02
CA PRO A 121 -17.99 -7.25 8.33
C PRO A 121 -17.12 -7.85 9.46
N PRO A 122 -16.79 -7.06 10.51
CA PRO A 122 -17.22 -5.68 10.70
C PRO A 122 -16.37 -4.64 9.97
N TYR A 123 -15.27 -5.03 9.32
CA TYR A 123 -14.25 -4.08 8.85
C TYR A 123 -14.72 -3.24 7.67
N ILE A 124 -15.46 -3.81 6.73
CA ILE A 124 -16.01 -3.07 5.59
C ILE A 124 -16.87 -1.86 6.04
N ASP A 125 -17.57 -2.00 7.17
CA ASP A 125 -18.47 -0.97 7.72
C ASP A 125 -17.79 -0.07 8.76
N ALA A 126 -16.84 -0.60 9.52
CA ALA A 126 -16.22 0.08 10.66
C ALA A 126 -14.97 0.89 10.31
N VAL A 127 -14.25 0.51 9.23
CA VAL A 127 -13.06 1.24 8.77
C VAL A 127 -13.50 2.51 8.04
N ASP A 128 -12.91 3.65 8.40
CA ASP A 128 -13.07 4.89 7.64
C ASP A 128 -12.18 4.86 6.39
N TRP A 129 -12.71 4.32 5.30
CA TRP A 129 -12.01 4.22 4.02
C TRP A 129 -11.68 5.56 3.37
N SER A 130 -12.31 6.66 3.81
CA SER A 130 -12.08 7.99 3.25
C SER A 130 -10.71 8.55 3.62
N THR A 131 -10.08 8.05 4.69
CA THR A 131 -8.75 8.45 5.16
C THR A 131 -7.62 7.66 4.51
N TRP A 132 -7.92 6.57 3.80
CA TRP A 132 -6.92 5.68 3.21
C TRP A 132 -6.23 6.32 2.01
N HIS A 133 -4.90 6.27 2.01
CA HIS A 133 -4.03 6.57 0.89
C HIS A 133 -3.23 5.31 0.56
N VAL A 134 -3.44 4.74 -0.63
CA VAL A 134 -2.92 3.43 -1.03
C VAL A 134 -1.80 3.59 -2.06
N PHE A 135 -0.69 2.92 -1.81
CA PHE A 135 0.54 2.96 -2.62
C PHE A 135 1.03 1.54 -2.93
N TRP A 136 1.99 1.44 -3.84
CA TRP A 136 2.72 0.20 -4.12
C TRP A 136 4.20 0.34 -3.76
N VAL A 137 4.76 -0.72 -3.18
CA VAL A 137 6.20 -0.80 -2.89
C VAL A 137 6.99 -1.11 -4.17
N ASP A 138 6.39 -1.83 -5.10
CA ASP A 138 6.93 -2.12 -6.42
C ASP A 138 5.82 -2.38 -7.44
N GLU A 139 6.13 -2.22 -8.71
CA GLU A 139 5.24 -2.56 -9.82
C GLU A 139 6.04 -3.00 -11.04
N ARG A 140 5.43 -3.84 -11.86
CA ARG A 140 5.93 -4.32 -13.14
C ARG A 140 5.59 -3.27 -14.18
N VAL A 141 6.54 -2.95 -15.06
CA VAL A 141 6.30 -1.97 -16.13
C VAL A 141 5.51 -2.63 -17.26
N VAL A 142 4.21 -2.81 -17.00
CA VAL A 142 3.22 -3.41 -17.87
C VAL A 142 1.91 -2.62 -17.74
N PRO A 143 0.97 -2.72 -18.69
CA PRO A 143 -0.35 -2.10 -18.57
C PRO A 143 -1.06 -2.48 -17.27
N LYS A 144 -1.84 -1.56 -16.69
CA LYS A 144 -2.58 -1.75 -15.43
C LYS A 144 -3.62 -2.88 -15.46
N ASP A 145 -4.03 -3.34 -16.64
CA ASP A 145 -4.94 -4.46 -16.83
C ASP A 145 -4.22 -5.78 -17.16
N HIS A 146 -2.88 -5.75 -17.24
CA HIS A 146 -2.05 -6.93 -17.48
C HIS A 146 -1.98 -7.84 -16.24
N ASP A 147 -1.95 -9.16 -16.44
CA ASP A 147 -1.97 -10.15 -15.35
C ASP A 147 -0.77 -10.05 -14.38
N ASP A 148 0.36 -9.54 -14.87
CA ASP A 148 1.55 -9.29 -14.04
C ASP A 148 1.52 -7.98 -13.23
N SER A 149 0.48 -7.14 -13.40
CA SER A 149 0.36 -5.88 -12.66
C SER A 149 -0.06 -6.12 -11.20
N ASN A 150 0.74 -5.58 -10.28
CA ASN A 150 0.40 -5.52 -8.86
C ASN A 150 -0.82 -4.63 -8.61
N TYR A 151 -1.03 -3.57 -9.41
CA TYR A 151 -2.24 -2.75 -9.38
C TYR A 151 -3.47 -3.59 -9.72
N LYS A 152 -3.47 -4.31 -10.86
CA LYS A 152 -4.58 -5.18 -11.25
C LYS A 152 -4.92 -6.17 -10.14
N LEU A 153 -3.89 -6.84 -9.62
CA LEU A 153 -4.02 -7.83 -8.57
C LEU A 153 -4.68 -7.24 -7.32
N ALA A 154 -4.20 -6.09 -6.84
CA ALA A 154 -4.77 -5.39 -5.69
C ALA A 154 -6.19 -4.87 -5.96
N PHE A 155 -6.47 -4.40 -7.18
CA PHE A 155 -7.78 -3.92 -7.58
C PHE A 155 -8.82 -5.03 -7.56
N ASP A 156 -8.57 -6.14 -8.24
CA ASP A 156 -9.48 -7.29 -8.30
C ASP A 156 -9.62 -7.99 -6.93
N GLY A 157 -8.50 -8.08 -6.20
CA GLY A 157 -8.44 -8.76 -4.92
C GLY A 157 -9.10 -7.98 -3.78
N PHE A 158 -8.95 -6.66 -3.77
CA PHE A 158 -9.23 -5.82 -2.61
C PHE A 158 -9.89 -4.48 -2.96
N LEU A 159 -9.24 -3.62 -3.75
CA LEU A 159 -9.66 -2.20 -3.88
C LEU A 159 -11.02 -2.01 -4.57
N SER A 160 -11.41 -2.91 -5.47
CA SER A 160 -12.75 -2.88 -6.11
C SER A 160 -13.91 -3.20 -5.14
N LYS A 161 -13.61 -3.65 -3.91
CA LYS A 161 -14.58 -4.13 -2.92
C LYS A 161 -14.70 -3.21 -1.70
N VAL A 162 -13.89 -2.15 -1.65
CA VAL A 162 -13.87 -1.19 -0.53
C VAL A 162 -14.05 0.24 -1.04
N PRO A 163 -14.73 1.12 -0.29
CA PRO A 163 -15.02 2.48 -0.74
C PRO A 163 -13.83 3.45 -0.53
N VAL A 164 -12.61 3.04 -0.90
CA VAL A 164 -11.43 3.93 -0.92
C VAL A 164 -11.62 4.96 -2.04
N LEU A 165 -11.33 6.24 -1.74
CA LEU A 165 -11.47 7.31 -2.72
C LEU A 165 -10.50 7.10 -3.90
N PRO A 166 -10.96 7.09 -5.16
CA PRO A 166 -10.08 6.85 -6.31
C PRO A 166 -8.87 7.79 -6.41
N GLY A 167 -9.05 9.06 -6.02
CA GLY A 167 -7.96 10.05 -5.99
C GLY A 167 -6.92 9.84 -4.88
N LYS A 168 -7.10 8.82 -4.03
CA LYS A 168 -6.15 8.42 -2.98
C LYS A 168 -5.52 7.05 -3.25
N VAL A 169 -5.69 6.52 -4.47
CA VAL A 169 -5.01 5.31 -4.94
C VAL A 169 -3.91 5.76 -5.90
N TYR A 170 -2.67 5.73 -5.43
CA TYR A 170 -1.50 6.23 -6.16
C TYR A 170 -0.82 5.08 -6.88
N ALA A 171 -1.40 4.67 -8.00
CA ALA A 171 -0.83 3.64 -8.86
C ALA A 171 0.35 4.20 -9.68
N ILE A 172 1.31 3.34 -9.98
CA ILE A 172 2.44 3.67 -10.84
C ILE A 172 1.94 3.89 -12.29
N ASN A 173 2.59 4.82 -13.00
CA ASN A 173 2.21 5.22 -14.35
C ASN A 173 2.72 4.22 -15.40
N ASP A 174 1.81 3.41 -15.93
CA ASP A 174 2.05 2.36 -16.93
C ASP A 174 2.20 2.88 -18.37
N ALA A 175 2.00 4.18 -18.60
CA ALA A 175 2.23 4.82 -19.90
C ALA A 175 3.68 5.28 -20.10
N LEU A 176 4.52 5.19 -19.06
CA LEU A 176 5.92 5.62 -19.07
C LEU A 176 6.87 4.41 -19.01
N PRO A 177 8.07 4.53 -19.60
CA PRO A 177 9.13 3.53 -19.39
C PRO A 177 9.57 3.54 -17.92
N ALA A 178 10.28 2.48 -17.51
CA ALA A 178 10.66 2.25 -16.11
C ALA A 178 11.29 3.48 -15.42
N GLU A 179 12.19 4.19 -16.10
CA GLU A 179 12.81 5.42 -15.57
C GLU A 179 11.80 6.54 -15.34
N GLY A 180 11.01 6.86 -16.36
CA GLY A 180 10.05 7.96 -16.29
C GLY A 180 8.96 7.68 -15.27
N ALA A 181 8.52 6.42 -15.16
CA ALA A 181 7.54 6.01 -14.19
C ALA A 181 8.08 6.02 -12.73
N ALA A 182 9.37 5.70 -12.53
CA ALA A 182 10.01 5.86 -11.22
C ALA A 182 10.12 7.34 -10.81
N ASP A 183 10.54 8.21 -11.73
CA ASP A 183 10.65 9.66 -11.50
C ASP A 183 9.29 10.31 -11.25
N ASP A 184 8.26 9.91 -12.01
CA ASP A 184 6.87 10.35 -11.84
C ASP A 184 6.31 9.94 -10.47
N TYR A 185 6.53 8.68 -10.08
CA TYR A 185 6.08 8.18 -8.79
C TYR A 185 6.81 8.86 -7.62
N GLU A 186 8.12 9.04 -7.70
CA GLU A 186 8.87 9.81 -6.70
C GLU A 186 8.39 11.27 -6.61
N THR A 187 8.08 11.90 -7.75
CA THR A 187 7.54 13.26 -7.79
C THR A 187 6.17 13.34 -7.10
N CYS A 188 5.30 12.36 -7.34
CA CYS A 188 4.02 12.23 -6.64
C CYS A 188 4.22 12.12 -5.13
N LEU A 189 5.13 11.25 -4.66
CA LEU A 189 5.42 11.11 -3.23
C LEU A 189 5.95 12.41 -2.62
N LYS A 190 6.86 13.11 -3.31
CA LYS A 190 7.38 14.42 -2.87
C LYS A 190 6.27 15.46 -2.75
N HIS A 191 5.28 15.45 -3.65
CA HIS A 191 4.12 16.33 -3.53
C HIS A 191 3.28 16.00 -2.30
N LEU A 192 3.02 14.71 -2.05
CA LEU A 192 2.24 14.24 -0.90
C LEU A 192 2.94 14.50 0.44
N VAL A 193 4.27 14.49 0.46
CA VAL A 193 5.06 14.96 1.61
C VAL A 193 4.86 16.46 1.83
N LYS A 194 4.94 17.27 0.77
CA LYS A 194 4.73 18.73 0.86
C LYS A 194 3.30 19.11 1.26
N SER A 195 2.33 18.25 1.00
CA SER A 195 0.93 18.44 1.39
C SER A 195 0.56 17.74 2.70
N ASP A 196 1.55 17.31 3.49
CA ASP A 196 1.39 16.66 4.80
C ASP A 196 0.55 15.36 4.80
N VAL A 197 0.39 14.71 3.65
CA VAL A 197 -0.28 13.40 3.55
C VAL A 197 0.68 12.29 3.99
N ILE A 198 1.93 12.36 3.53
CA ILE A 198 3.01 11.44 3.92
C ILE A 198 3.94 12.19 4.86
N SER A 199 4.15 11.65 6.06
CA SER A 199 5.09 12.23 7.01
C SER A 199 6.54 12.03 6.56
N VAL A 200 7.47 12.81 7.10
CA VAL A 200 8.91 12.60 6.87
C VAL A 200 9.53 12.03 8.14
N SER A 201 10.40 11.04 8.00
CA SER A 201 11.20 10.56 9.14
C SER A 201 12.17 11.65 9.59
N ALA A 202 12.14 11.98 10.88
CA ALA A 202 13.13 12.86 11.49
C ALA A 202 14.53 12.23 11.55
N ALA A 203 14.64 10.90 11.50
CA ALA A 203 15.90 10.18 11.60
C ALA A 203 16.61 10.07 10.24
N THR A 204 15.85 9.90 9.16
CA THR A 204 16.41 9.58 7.84
C THR A 204 16.15 10.66 6.79
N GLY A 205 15.14 11.51 6.97
CA GLY A 205 14.70 12.49 5.97
C GLY A 205 13.90 11.90 4.81
N PHE A 206 13.60 10.59 4.82
CA PHE A 206 12.80 9.91 3.80
C PHE A 206 11.30 9.90 4.16
N PRO A 207 10.40 9.69 3.18
CA PRO A 207 8.98 9.53 3.44
C PRO A 207 8.71 8.37 4.41
N LYS A 208 7.87 8.64 5.40
CA LYS A 208 7.47 7.73 6.47
C LYS A 208 6.00 7.37 6.29
N PHE A 209 5.79 6.17 5.76
CA PHE A 209 4.47 5.56 5.64
C PHE A 209 4.01 4.95 6.97
N ASP A 210 2.70 4.81 7.13
CA ASP A 210 2.13 4.28 8.37
C ASP A 210 2.24 2.76 8.43
N LEU A 211 1.97 2.10 7.31
CA LEU A 211 2.06 0.65 7.18
C LEU A 211 2.56 0.27 5.80
N ILE A 212 3.63 -0.53 5.75
CA ILE A 212 4.02 -1.27 4.54
C ILE A 212 3.69 -2.75 4.75
N LEU A 213 2.83 -3.28 3.89
CA LEU A 213 2.51 -4.69 3.79
C LEU A 213 3.46 -5.33 2.76
N LEU A 214 4.45 -6.08 3.23
CA LEU A 214 5.49 -6.67 2.39
C LEU A 214 5.28 -8.17 2.18
N GLY A 215 5.32 -8.59 0.92
CA GLY A 215 5.58 -9.97 0.57
C GLY A 215 7.08 -10.27 0.57
N MET A 216 7.41 -11.55 0.42
CA MET A 216 8.79 -12.01 0.26
C MET A 216 8.88 -13.07 -0.84
N GLY A 217 9.89 -12.98 -1.70
CA GLY A 217 10.22 -14.01 -2.69
C GLY A 217 10.75 -15.31 -2.07
N PRO A 218 10.68 -16.44 -2.80
CA PRO A 218 11.31 -17.71 -2.36
C PRO A 218 12.85 -17.66 -2.30
N ASP A 219 13.44 -16.62 -2.87
CA ASP A 219 14.84 -16.21 -2.89
C ASP A 219 15.15 -15.12 -1.84
N GLY A 220 14.16 -14.68 -1.05
CA GLY A 220 14.34 -13.65 -0.02
C GLY A 220 14.36 -12.22 -0.55
N HIS A 221 14.00 -11.99 -1.82
CA HIS A 221 13.77 -10.62 -2.31
C HIS A 221 12.56 -9.98 -1.63
N VAL A 222 12.60 -8.66 -1.51
CA VAL A 222 11.46 -7.82 -1.10
C VAL A 222 11.27 -6.74 -2.15
N ALA A 223 10.02 -6.35 -2.42
CA ALA A 223 9.72 -5.44 -3.53
C ALA A 223 10.38 -5.95 -4.83
N SER A 224 11.12 -5.11 -5.57
CA SER A 224 12.02 -5.56 -6.65
C SER A 224 13.50 -5.42 -6.31
N LEU A 225 13.86 -5.63 -5.03
CA LEU A 225 15.23 -5.65 -4.51
C LEU A 225 15.69 -7.10 -4.37
N PHE A 226 16.49 -7.58 -5.33
CA PHE A 226 16.88 -8.99 -5.45
C PHE A 226 18.26 -9.30 -4.85
N PRO A 227 18.48 -10.53 -4.32
CA PRO A 227 19.80 -10.95 -3.84
C PRO A 227 20.87 -10.79 -4.93
N GLY A 228 22.04 -10.26 -4.56
CA GLY A 228 23.17 -10.04 -5.47
C GLY A 228 23.01 -8.90 -6.49
N HIS A 229 21.81 -8.34 -6.65
CA HIS A 229 21.57 -7.24 -7.60
C HIS A 229 22.06 -5.91 -7.02
N PRO A 230 22.81 -5.06 -7.76
CA PRO A 230 23.41 -3.83 -7.22
C PRO A 230 22.39 -2.82 -6.66
N LEU A 231 21.14 -2.88 -7.11
CA LEU A 231 20.05 -2.01 -6.66
C LEU A 231 19.78 -2.10 -5.15
N VAL A 232 20.15 -3.20 -4.47
CA VAL A 232 20.05 -3.30 -3.00
C VAL A 232 20.94 -2.28 -2.26
N LYS A 233 21.89 -1.66 -2.96
CA LYS A 233 22.80 -0.64 -2.43
C LYS A 233 22.32 0.79 -2.67
N GLU A 234 21.24 0.98 -3.45
CA GLU A 234 20.63 2.30 -3.66
C GLU A 234 20.14 2.87 -2.33
N ASN A 235 20.67 4.03 -1.96
CA ASN A 235 20.46 4.66 -0.66
C ASN A 235 20.13 6.15 -0.73
N GLU A 236 20.01 6.74 -1.93
CA GLU A 236 19.75 8.17 -2.13
C GLU A 236 18.33 8.40 -2.64
N LYS A 237 17.90 7.66 -3.67
CA LYS A 237 16.58 7.82 -4.28
C LYS A 237 15.46 7.29 -3.38
N TRP A 238 14.25 7.81 -3.55
CA TRP A 238 13.07 7.27 -2.86
C TRP A 238 12.50 6.09 -3.65
N VAL A 239 12.41 6.28 -4.97
CA VAL A 239 11.94 5.30 -5.93
C VAL A 239 13.02 5.12 -6.99
N THR A 240 13.21 3.89 -7.43
CA THR A 240 14.13 3.55 -8.51
C THR A 240 13.53 2.49 -9.40
N PHE A 241 14.25 2.09 -10.45
CA PHE A 241 13.82 1.11 -11.42
C PHE A 241 14.88 0.03 -11.62
N ILE A 242 14.46 -1.10 -12.17
CA ILE A 242 15.30 -2.22 -12.60
C ILE A 242 14.83 -2.64 -13.99
N LYS A 243 15.78 -2.97 -14.87
CA LYS A 243 15.48 -3.40 -16.26
C LYS A 243 15.87 -4.84 -16.56
N ASP A 244 16.58 -5.45 -15.63
CA ASP A 244 17.21 -6.76 -15.70
C ASP A 244 16.82 -7.59 -14.48
N SER A 245 15.56 -7.46 -14.01
CA SER A 245 15.05 -8.30 -12.93
C SER A 245 15.28 -9.77 -13.28
N PRO A 246 15.84 -10.58 -12.34
CA PRO A 246 16.08 -12.01 -12.57
C PRO A 246 14.77 -12.81 -12.66
N LYS A 247 13.62 -12.15 -12.49
CA LYS A 247 12.28 -12.71 -12.61
C LYS A 247 11.46 -11.91 -13.62
N PRO A 248 10.69 -12.57 -14.50
CA PRO A 248 9.82 -11.86 -15.44
C PRO A 248 8.70 -11.10 -14.72
N PRO A 249 8.17 -10.03 -15.32
CA PRO A 249 8.82 -9.23 -16.37
C PRO A 249 10.08 -8.52 -15.83
N PRO A 250 11.06 -8.23 -16.72
CA PRO A 250 12.38 -7.74 -16.31
C PRO A 250 12.37 -6.27 -15.87
N GLU A 251 11.46 -5.47 -16.42
CA GLU A 251 11.32 -4.04 -16.08
C GLU A 251 10.36 -3.84 -14.91
N ARG A 252 10.85 -3.19 -13.86
CA ARG A 252 10.08 -2.92 -12.63
C ARG A 252 10.47 -1.59 -12.01
N ILE A 253 9.57 -1.04 -11.22
CA ILE A 253 9.77 0.14 -10.38
C ILE A 253 9.65 -0.29 -8.94
N THR A 254 10.46 0.27 -8.04
CA THR A 254 10.54 -0.17 -6.65
C THR A 254 10.92 0.96 -5.72
N PHE A 255 10.39 0.91 -4.50
CA PHE A 255 10.95 1.63 -3.38
C PHE A 255 12.35 1.12 -3.08
N THR A 256 13.18 2.05 -2.63
CA THR A 256 14.53 1.76 -2.13
C THR A 256 14.46 1.38 -0.66
N PHE A 257 15.53 0.79 -0.12
CA PHE A 257 15.57 0.44 1.30
C PHE A 257 15.40 1.64 2.25
N PRO A 258 15.98 2.83 1.99
CA PRO A 258 15.73 3.99 2.85
C PRO A 258 14.25 4.31 3.05
N VAL A 259 13.43 4.25 1.99
CA VAL A 259 11.98 4.47 2.09
C VAL A 259 11.31 3.36 2.88
N ILE A 260 11.59 2.09 2.55
CA ILE A 260 11.01 0.94 3.23
C ILE A 260 11.30 1.01 4.74
N LYS A 261 12.57 1.24 5.11
CA LYS A 261 13.05 1.30 6.50
C LYS A 261 12.50 2.50 7.28
N SER A 262 12.12 3.57 6.60
CA SER A 262 11.58 4.76 7.28
C SER A 262 10.11 4.60 7.70
N SER A 263 9.45 3.51 7.32
CA SER A 263 8.06 3.23 7.69
C SER A 263 7.86 3.13 9.21
N ALA A 264 6.71 3.59 9.69
CA ALA A 264 6.30 3.42 11.08
C ALA A 264 6.00 1.95 11.42
N ASN A 265 5.42 1.20 10.47
CA ASN A 265 5.15 -0.22 10.66
C ASN A 265 5.43 -0.99 9.37
N ILE A 266 6.02 -2.18 9.51
CA ILE A 266 6.14 -3.15 8.42
C ILE A 266 5.52 -4.46 8.88
N ALA A 267 4.61 -5.00 8.09
CA ALA A 267 4.11 -6.36 8.25
C ALA A 267 4.59 -7.21 7.08
N PHE A 268 5.46 -8.18 7.36
CA PHE A 268 5.74 -9.25 6.41
C PHE A 268 4.60 -10.25 6.41
N VAL A 269 3.98 -10.47 5.24
CA VAL A 269 2.91 -11.45 5.06
C VAL A 269 3.42 -12.54 4.14
N VAL A 270 3.75 -13.70 4.74
CA VAL A 270 4.51 -14.75 4.06
C VAL A 270 3.82 -16.09 4.28
N CYS A 271 3.34 -16.68 3.19
CA CYS A 271 2.66 -17.98 3.20
C CYS A 271 3.33 -18.96 2.23
N GLY A 272 3.30 -20.24 2.59
CA GLY A 272 3.71 -21.38 1.76
C GLY A 272 5.16 -21.84 1.94
N ALA A 273 5.37 -23.14 1.74
CA ALA A 273 6.62 -23.84 2.04
C ALA A 273 7.83 -23.34 1.23
N GLY A 274 7.59 -22.78 0.04
CA GLY A 274 8.63 -22.16 -0.79
C GLY A 274 9.30 -20.94 -0.14
N LYS A 275 8.76 -20.43 0.97
CA LYS A 275 9.30 -19.30 1.73
C LYS A 275 10.11 -19.71 2.95
N ALA A 276 10.03 -20.97 3.37
CA ALA A 276 10.61 -21.43 4.63
C ALA A 276 12.13 -21.25 4.71
N GLY A 277 12.83 -21.40 3.58
CA GLY A 277 14.28 -21.15 3.50
C GLY A 277 14.64 -19.70 3.84
N PRO A 278 14.18 -18.71 3.07
CA PRO A 278 14.42 -17.31 3.38
C PRO A 278 13.84 -16.85 4.73
N VAL A 279 12.70 -17.38 5.17
CA VAL A 279 12.17 -17.09 6.53
C VAL A 279 13.17 -17.55 7.60
N HIS A 280 13.67 -18.78 7.49
CA HIS A 280 14.70 -19.29 8.41
C HIS A 280 15.98 -18.46 8.36
N ALA A 281 16.43 -18.06 7.17
CA ALA A 281 17.60 -17.17 7.04
C ALA A 281 17.35 -15.80 7.69
N ALA A 282 16.14 -15.25 7.56
CA ALA A 282 15.77 -13.95 8.10
C ALA A 282 15.66 -13.93 9.64
N LEU A 283 15.04 -14.97 10.21
CA LEU A 283 14.73 -15.05 11.62
C LEU A 283 15.79 -15.81 12.44
N GLY A 284 16.54 -16.71 11.79
CA GLY A 284 17.58 -17.54 12.41
C GLY A 284 18.83 -16.77 12.84
N ASN A 285 19.67 -17.42 13.64
CA ASN A 285 20.81 -16.78 14.33
C ASN A 285 22.10 -16.72 13.48
N GLY A 286 22.02 -17.11 12.20
CA GLY A 286 23.16 -17.13 11.29
C GLY A 286 23.56 -15.73 10.85
N GLN A 287 24.81 -15.35 11.10
CA GLN A 287 25.43 -14.19 10.47
C GLN A 287 25.80 -14.58 9.04
N ASN A 288 25.10 -14.00 8.06
CA ASN A 288 25.43 -14.16 6.65
C ASN A 288 26.33 -13.01 6.19
N SER A 289 27.45 -13.35 5.55
CA SER A 289 28.33 -12.36 4.89
C SER A 289 27.67 -11.68 3.70
N ASP A 290 26.64 -12.30 3.11
CA ASP A 290 25.81 -11.76 2.04
C ASP A 290 24.33 -11.85 2.44
N PRO A 291 23.77 -10.84 3.14
CA PRO A 291 22.41 -10.89 3.67
C PRO A 291 21.38 -10.86 2.53
N LEU A 292 20.32 -11.66 2.67
CA LEU A 292 19.18 -11.59 1.77
C LEU A 292 18.49 -10.22 1.90
N PRO A 293 17.86 -9.68 0.84
CA PRO A 293 17.15 -8.41 0.88
C PRO A 293 16.14 -8.31 2.03
N VAL A 294 15.44 -9.40 2.36
CA VAL A 294 14.52 -9.45 3.51
C VAL A 294 15.22 -9.21 4.86
N GLN A 295 16.46 -9.67 5.04
CA GLN A 295 17.27 -9.43 6.25
C GLN A 295 17.71 -7.97 6.38
N MET A 296 17.69 -7.24 5.26
CA MET A 296 18.06 -5.84 5.23
C MET A 296 16.90 -4.94 5.68
N VAL A 297 15.69 -5.45 5.88
CA VAL A 297 14.52 -4.64 6.28
C VAL A 297 14.44 -4.52 7.80
N SER A 298 14.51 -3.28 8.29
CA SER A 298 14.29 -2.93 9.70
C SER A 298 13.59 -1.56 9.76
N PRO A 299 12.29 -1.51 10.12
CA PRO A 299 11.56 -0.26 10.21
C PRO A 299 11.96 0.55 11.43
N GLU A 300 11.64 1.84 11.43
CA GLU A 300 11.80 2.70 12.61
C GLU A 300 10.86 2.34 13.76
N GLY A 301 9.67 1.84 13.44
CA GLY A 301 8.71 1.40 14.45
C GLY A 301 8.60 -0.13 14.49
N GLU A 302 7.38 -0.64 14.33
CA GLU A 302 7.12 -2.07 14.53
C GLU A 302 7.41 -2.90 13.27
N LEU A 303 8.10 -4.03 13.46
CA LEU A 303 8.21 -5.09 12.47
C LEU A 303 7.41 -6.30 12.95
N VAL A 304 6.46 -6.77 12.16
CA VAL A 304 5.66 -7.97 12.46
C VAL A 304 5.73 -8.96 11.31
N TRP A 305 5.92 -10.24 11.61
CA TRP A 305 5.87 -11.34 10.65
C TRP A 305 4.58 -12.13 10.84
N PHE A 306 3.76 -12.18 9.81
CA PHE A 306 2.59 -13.03 9.68
C PHE A 306 2.96 -14.22 8.81
N LEU A 307 3.17 -15.38 9.44
CA LEU A 307 3.60 -16.60 8.79
C LEU A 307 2.52 -17.68 8.88
N ASP A 308 2.29 -18.43 7.82
CA ASP A 308 1.62 -19.73 7.97
C ASP A 308 2.62 -20.81 8.44
N LYS A 309 2.10 -21.97 8.85
CA LYS A 309 2.92 -23.12 9.26
C LYS A 309 3.96 -23.53 8.22
N ASP A 310 3.60 -23.45 6.93
CA ASP A 310 4.47 -23.87 5.85
C ASP A 310 5.66 -22.92 5.66
N ALA A 311 5.42 -21.61 5.70
CA ALA A 311 6.49 -20.61 5.68
C ALA A 311 7.34 -20.64 6.96
N ALA A 312 6.76 -21.04 8.09
CA ALA A 312 7.46 -21.21 9.36
C ALA A 312 8.09 -22.60 9.54
N SER A 313 8.03 -23.51 8.56
CA SER A 313 8.35 -24.93 8.76
C SER A 313 9.83 -25.24 9.10
N LYS A 314 10.69 -24.22 9.07
CA LYS A 314 12.12 -24.30 9.38
C LYS A 314 12.50 -23.45 10.60
N LEU A 315 11.53 -22.84 11.30
CA LEU A 315 11.77 -22.10 12.53
C LEU A 315 11.93 -23.01 13.75
#